data_AF-A0AB35MK13-F1
#
_entry.id   AF-A0AB35MK13-F1
#
_cell.length_a   1.000
_cell.length_b   1.000
_cell.length_c   1.000
_cell.angle_alpha   90.00
_cell.angle_beta   90.00
_cell.angle_gamma   90.00
#
_symmetry.space_group_name_H-M   'P 1'
#
loop_
_entity.id
_entity.type
_entity.pdbx_description
1 polymer ?
#
loop_
_entity_poly.entity_id
_entity_poly.type
_entity_poly.pdbx_seq_one_letter_code
_entity_poly.pdbx_strand_id
1 'polypeptide(L)'
;MNFTSGMPKLPPFAHHGATPTTDPLIPGMTPGGDGSRPPNERPHREILILAMIVVAVAGALAIWLLFQPRGDEAVARDAAASLGLTVADEAEVALNDATIAGGLRVRFVGETDQAVEQGYYFDLDVVTAREPGDDWIPTEVAGATGAWFVGDPPTAMYIEQGDRWWVASPGTPAIYGDDATARQAWYHLRNALTFADAA
;
A
#
# COMPACT_ATOMS: atom_id res chain seq x y z
N MET A 1 -54.95 -13.47 -85.33
CA MET A 1 -54.35 -12.49 -86.27
C MET A 1 -53.42 -11.60 -85.48
N ASN A 2 -52.13 -11.64 -85.82
CA ASN A 2 -51.10 -10.70 -85.37
C ASN A 2 -51.29 -9.36 -86.08
N PHE A 3 -51.09 -8.24 -85.38
CA PHE A 3 -50.41 -7.05 -85.92
C PHE A 3 -49.70 -6.30 -84.78
N THR A 4 -48.39 -6.15 -84.96
CA THR A 4 -47.41 -5.40 -84.17
C THR A 4 -47.36 -3.93 -84.57
N SER A 5 -47.19 -3.03 -83.61
CA SER A 5 -46.50 -1.72 -83.74
C SER A 5 -46.61 -1.07 -82.35
N GLY A 6 -45.59 -0.65 -81.62
CA GLY A 6 -44.29 -0.10 -81.97
C GLY A 6 -44.03 0.96 -80.89
N MET A 7 -43.09 0.72 -79.96
CA MET A 7 -42.59 1.78 -79.08
C MET A 7 -41.07 1.76 -79.09
N PRO A 8 -40.41 2.92 -79.26
CA PRO A 8 -38.97 3.04 -79.31
C PRO A 8 -38.35 2.79 -77.92
N LYS A 9 -37.27 2.01 -77.88
CA LYS A 9 -36.38 1.91 -76.71
C LYS A 9 -35.72 3.26 -76.46
N LEU A 10 -36.01 3.88 -75.32
CA LEU A 10 -35.20 4.98 -74.79
C LEU A 10 -33.87 4.41 -74.25
N PRO A 11 -32.73 5.08 -74.47
CA PRO A 11 -31.46 4.69 -73.85
C PRO A 11 -31.48 4.91 -72.33
N PRO A 12 -30.65 4.19 -71.55
CA PRO A 12 -30.56 4.38 -70.11
C PRO A 12 -29.91 5.73 -69.82
N PHE A 13 -30.65 6.66 -69.21
CA PHE A 13 -30.03 7.84 -68.61
C PHE A 13 -29.38 7.43 -67.29
N ALA A 14 -28.09 7.13 -67.36
CA ALA A 14 -27.20 7.29 -66.24
C ALA A 14 -27.08 8.80 -65.95
N HIS A 15 -27.64 9.25 -64.82
CA HIS A 15 -27.26 10.52 -64.22
C HIS A 15 -26.71 10.24 -62.83
N HIS A 16 -25.40 9.97 -62.78
CA HIS A 16 -24.60 10.42 -61.66
C HIS A 16 -24.65 11.95 -61.65
N GLY A 17 -25.64 12.50 -60.95
CA GLY A 17 -25.76 13.91 -60.64
C GLY A 17 -25.34 14.12 -59.20
N ALA A 18 -24.09 14.55 -59.01
CA ALA A 18 -23.55 14.98 -57.74
C ALA A 18 -24.37 16.15 -57.17
N THR A 19 -24.91 15.99 -55.97
CA THR A 19 -25.13 17.08 -55.00
C THR A 19 -25.37 16.44 -53.62
N PRO A 20 -24.59 16.78 -52.59
CA PRO A 20 -24.93 16.38 -51.23
C PRO A 20 -26.08 17.28 -50.77
N THR A 21 -27.30 16.79 -50.83
CA THR A 21 -28.42 17.39 -50.11
C THR A 21 -28.25 17.11 -48.63
N THR A 22 -27.53 17.98 -47.93
CA THR A 22 -27.64 18.10 -46.47
C THR A 22 -29.05 18.56 -46.14
N ASP A 23 -29.73 17.83 -45.25
CA ASP A 23 -31.02 18.25 -44.70
C ASP A 23 -30.81 19.55 -43.89
N PRO A 24 -31.46 20.67 -44.26
CA PRO A 24 -31.26 21.96 -43.59
C PRO A 24 -31.80 22.01 -42.16
N LEU A 25 -32.59 21.03 -41.71
CA LEU A 25 -33.16 21.02 -40.36
C LEU A 25 -32.23 20.39 -39.31
N ILE A 26 -31.23 19.59 -39.69
CA ILE A 26 -30.28 18.98 -38.74
C ILE A 26 -28.87 19.02 -39.34
N PRO A 27 -28.02 20.00 -38.95
CA PRO A 27 -26.64 20.07 -39.40
C PRO A 27 -25.88 18.77 -39.07
N GLY A 28 -25.44 18.04 -40.10
CA GLY A 28 -24.60 16.83 -39.96
C GLY A 28 -25.33 15.47 -40.01
N MET A 29 -26.61 15.42 -40.42
CA MET A 29 -27.27 14.15 -40.76
C MET A 29 -27.35 13.96 -42.28
N THR A 30 -26.94 12.78 -42.75
CA THR A 30 -27.26 12.34 -44.11
C THR A 30 -28.64 11.68 -44.14
N PRO A 31 -29.34 11.65 -45.29
CA PRO A 31 -30.69 11.06 -45.40
C PRO A 31 -30.78 9.56 -45.01
N GLY A 32 -29.65 8.87 -44.87
CA GLY A 32 -29.57 7.49 -44.41
C GLY A 32 -29.51 7.29 -42.89
N GLY A 33 -29.53 8.36 -42.08
CA GLY A 33 -29.45 8.26 -40.62
C GLY A 33 -28.05 7.91 -40.07
N ASP A 34 -27.11 7.54 -40.95
CA ASP A 34 -25.71 7.41 -40.59
C ASP A 34 -25.11 8.81 -40.38
N GLY A 35 -24.81 9.11 -39.12
CA GLY A 35 -24.20 10.37 -38.69
C GLY A 35 -22.95 10.66 -39.54
N SER A 36 -22.86 11.87 -40.08
CA SER A 36 -21.93 12.25 -41.15
C SER A 36 -20.46 12.40 -40.72
N ARG A 37 -20.05 11.81 -39.59
CA ARG A 37 -18.68 11.93 -39.08
C ARG A 37 -17.99 10.58 -39.12
N PRO A 38 -16.85 10.46 -39.82
CA PRO A 38 -16.06 9.24 -39.82
C PRO A 38 -15.62 8.91 -38.37
N PRO A 39 -15.38 7.63 -38.03
CA PRO A 39 -15.15 7.18 -36.65
C PRO A 39 -14.04 7.94 -35.90
N ASN A 40 -13.08 8.48 -36.64
CA ASN A 40 -11.93 9.27 -36.17
C ASN A 40 -12.24 10.76 -35.88
N GLU A 41 -13.43 11.26 -36.23
CA GLU A 41 -13.87 12.64 -35.93
C GLU A 41 -14.87 12.73 -34.77
N ARG A 42 -15.23 11.58 -34.18
CA ARG A 42 -16.03 11.55 -32.95
C ARG A 42 -15.11 11.99 -31.79
N PRO A 43 -15.50 12.96 -30.95
CA PRO A 43 -14.71 13.30 -29.77
C PRO A 43 -14.55 12.02 -28.95
N HIS A 44 -13.31 11.61 -28.70
CA HIS A 44 -12.95 10.37 -27.99
C HIS A 44 -13.31 10.45 -26.50
N ARG A 45 -14.60 10.63 -26.20
CA ARG A 45 -15.15 10.69 -24.84
C ARG A 45 -14.81 9.43 -24.05
N GLU A 46 -14.69 8.30 -24.74
CA GLU A 46 -14.26 7.02 -24.18
C GLU A 46 -12.83 7.07 -23.62
N ILE A 47 -11.90 7.74 -24.30
CA ILE A 47 -10.52 7.93 -23.81
C ILE A 47 -10.50 8.82 -22.57
N LEU A 48 -11.31 9.89 -22.55
CA LEU A 48 -11.44 10.77 -21.39
C LEU A 48 -12.04 10.06 -20.18
N ILE A 49 -13.09 9.24 -20.38
CA ILE A 49 -13.70 8.43 -19.32
C ILE A 49 -12.68 7.42 -18.77
N LEU A 50 -11.97 6.71 -19.65
CA LEU A 50 -10.93 5.77 -19.26
C LEU A 50 -9.83 6.45 -18.44
N ALA A 51 -9.34 7.61 -18.89
CA ALA A 51 -8.33 8.39 -18.19
C ALA A 51 -8.80 8.83 -16.80
N MET A 52 -10.06 9.29 -16.68
CA MET A 52 -10.65 9.63 -15.39
C MET A 52 -10.75 8.44 -14.44
N ILE A 53 -11.14 7.26 -14.94
CA ILE A 53 -11.20 6.04 -14.13
C ILE A 53 -9.81 5.67 -13.64
N VAL A 54 -8.79 5.71 -14.50
CA VAL A 54 -7.41 5.42 -14.11
C VAL A 54 -6.93 6.37 -13.03
N VAL A 55 -7.19 7.67 -13.17
CA VAL A 55 -6.83 8.68 -12.15
C VAL A 55 -7.60 8.45 -10.84
N ALA A 56 -8.89 8.14 -10.90
CA ALA A 56 -9.69 7.86 -9.71
C ALA A 56 -9.22 6.59 -8.99
N VAL A 57 -8.89 5.52 -9.73
CA VAL A 57 -8.35 4.28 -9.18
C VAL A 57 -6.96 4.50 -8.60
N ALA A 58 -6.07 5.21 -9.30
CA ALA A 58 -4.75 5.56 -8.80
C ALA A 58 -4.83 6.45 -7.55
N GLY A 59 -5.76 7.41 -7.53
CA GLY A 59 -6.03 8.26 -6.37
C GLY A 59 -6.58 7.46 -5.19
N ALA A 60 -7.54 6.55 -5.43
CA ALA A 60 -8.08 5.67 -4.40
C ALA A 60 -7.02 4.70 -3.87
N LEU A 61 -6.14 4.17 -4.72
CA LEU A 61 -4.99 3.35 -4.32
C LEU A 61 -3.96 4.15 -3.53
N ALA A 62 -3.65 5.37 -3.96
CA ALA A 62 -2.73 6.24 -3.24
C ALA A 62 -3.29 6.62 -1.86
N ILE A 63 -4.58 6.96 -1.79
CA ILE A 63 -5.29 7.21 -0.53
C ILE A 63 -5.31 5.92 0.31
N TRP A 64 -5.65 4.77 -0.27
CA TRP A 64 -5.66 3.50 0.46
C TRP A 64 -4.26 3.09 0.96
N LEU A 65 -3.19 3.39 0.23
CA LEU A 65 -1.81 3.17 0.67
C LEU A 65 -1.38 4.17 1.75
N LEU A 66 -1.83 5.42 1.67
CA LEU A 66 -1.55 6.46 2.67
C LEU A 66 -2.40 6.28 3.95
N PHE A 67 -3.58 5.70 3.82
CA PHE A 67 -4.57 5.49 4.88
C PHE A 67 -4.90 3.99 5.02
N GLN A 68 -3.90 3.11 4.86
CA GLN A 68 -4.13 1.70 5.13
C GLN A 68 -4.78 1.57 6.51
N PRO A 69 -5.84 0.76 6.66
CA PRO A 69 -6.45 0.53 7.95
C PRO A 69 -5.35 -0.01 8.85
N ARG A 70 -4.86 0.86 9.74
CA ARG A 70 -4.00 0.51 10.86
C ARG A 70 -4.69 -0.69 11.51
N GLY A 71 -4.02 -1.83 11.61
CA GLY A 71 -4.52 -2.92 12.44
C GLY A 71 -4.92 -2.31 13.78
N ASP A 72 -6.11 -2.66 14.27
CA ASP A 72 -6.69 -2.00 15.44
C ASP A 72 -5.67 -2.02 16.58
N GLU A 73 -5.07 -0.86 16.89
CA GLU A 73 -3.95 -0.75 17.83
C GLU A 73 -4.37 -1.29 19.20
N ALA A 74 -5.65 -1.14 19.56
CA ALA A 74 -6.23 -1.75 20.74
C ALA A 74 -6.10 -3.28 20.71
N VAL A 75 -6.41 -3.92 19.57
CA VAL A 75 -6.26 -5.37 19.39
C VAL A 75 -4.79 -5.79 19.47
N ALA A 76 -3.87 -5.01 18.89
CA ALA A 76 -2.44 -5.31 18.96
C ALA A 76 -1.88 -5.18 20.39
N ARG A 77 -2.32 -4.16 21.14
CA ARG A 77 -1.99 -3.98 22.56
C ARG A 77 -2.62 -5.06 23.44
N ASP A 78 -3.87 -5.44 23.20
CA ASP A 78 -4.53 -6.54 23.89
C ASP A 78 -3.80 -7.87 23.64
N ALA A 79 -3.36 -8.12 22.40
CA ALA A 79 -2.55 -9.28 22.05
C ALA A 79 -1.19 -9.26 22.78
N ALA A 80 -0.50 -8.12 22.79
CA ALA A 80 0.75 -7.96 23.55
C ALA A 80 0.53 -8.24 25.05
N ALA A 81 -0.51 -7.66 25.65
CA ALA A 81 -0.86 -7.84 27.06
C ALA A 81 -1.18 -9.30 27.39
N SER A 82 -1.88 -10.01 26.49
CA SER A 82 -2.15 -11.45 26.65
C SER A 82 -0.87 -12.31 26.67
N LEU A 83 0.20 -11.81 26.06
CA LEU A 83 1.53 -12.42 26.07
C LEU A 83 2.42 -11.91 27.22
N GLY A 84 1.88 -11.07 28.09
CA GLY A 84 2.61 -10.48 29.21
C GLY A 84 3.54 -9.34 28.79
N LEU A 85 3.30 -8.69 27.65
CA LEU A 85 4.05 -7.53 27.18
C LEU A 85 3.17 -6.28 27.21
N THR A 86 3.66 -5.21 27.84
CA THR A 86 3.11 -3.87 27.74
C THR A 86 4.08 -3.00 26.94
N VAL A 87 3.54 -2.16 26.06
CA VAL A 87 4.32 -1.18 25.28
C VAL A 87 3.87 0.21 25.69
N ALA A 88 4.81 1.13 25.90
CA ALA A 88 4.55 2.51 26.26
C ALA A 88 3.62 3.22 25.25
N ASP A 89 2.84 4.19 25.72
CA ASP A 89 1.84 4.91 24.91
C ASP A 89 2.47 5.80 23.83
N GLU A 90 3.74 6.15 23.99
CA GLU A 90 4.53 6.91 23.01
C GLU A 90 4.89 6.11 21.75
N ALA A 91 4.76 4.79 21.78
CA ALA A 91 4.98 3.92 20.62
C ALA A 91 3.65 3.39 20.08
N GLU A 92 3.44 3.47 18.77
CA GLU A 92 2.33 2.80 18.08
C GLU A 92 2.60 1.28 18.03
N VAL A 93 1.56 0.46 18.24
CA VAL A 93 1.66 -1.01 18.16
C VAL A 93 0.72 -1.55 17.09
N ALA A 94 1.22 -2.43 16.24
CA ALA A 94 0.42 -3.14 15.24
C ALA A 94 0.72 -4.64 15.27
N LEU A 95 -0.25 -5.46 14.87
CA LEU A 95 0.01 -6.86 14.57
C LEU A 95 0.91 -6.96 13.33
N ASN A 96 1.89 -7.86 13.36
CA ASN A 96 2.79 -8.08 12.25
C ASN A 96 2.37 -9.33 11.46
N ASP A 97 1.50 -9.14 10.47
CA ASP A 97 1.00 -10.21 9.59
C ASP A 97 2.11 -10.87 8.74
N ALA A 98 3.29 -10.27 8.65
CA ALA A 98 4.43 -10.84 7.92
C ALA A 98 5.18 -11.93 8.72
N THR A 99 4.84 -12.13 9.99
CA THR A 99 5.54 -13.05 10.87
C THR A 99 4.77 -14.35 11.04
N ILE A 100 5.49 -15.47 11.07
CA ILE A 100 4.92 -16.83 11.04
C ILE A 100 4.10 -17.13 12.31
N ALA A 101 4.30 -16.35 13.39
CA ALA A 101 3.69 -16.56 14.70
C ALA A 101 2.82 -15.40 15.20
N GLY A 102 2.50 -14.40 14.36
CA GLY A 102 1.68 -13.26 14.78
C GLY A 102 2.39 -12.31 15.75
N GLY A 103 3.67 -12.02 15.47
CA GLY A 103 4.49 -11.05 16.18
C GLY A 103 3.91 -9.64 16.17
N LEU A 104 4.60 -8.73 16.85
CA LEU A 104 4.20 -7.35 17.03
C LEU A 104 5.12 -6.43 16.25
N ARG A 105 4.57 -5.32 15.76
CA ARG A 105 5.34 -4.20 15.24
C ARG A 105 5.21 -3.03 16.21
N VAL A 106 6.35 -2.53 16.70
CA VAL A 106 6.43 -1.36 17.58
C VAL A 106 7.05 -0.21 16.80
N ARG A 107 6.29 0.86 16.63
CA ARG A 107 6.66 2.02 15.82
C ARG A 107 6.74 3.28 16.67
N PHE A 108 7.79 4.05 16.46
CA PHE A 108 7.97 5.37 17.06
C PHE A 108 7.78 6.42 15.98
N VAL A 109 6.89 7.37 16.19
CA VAL A 109 6.67 8.49 15.27
C VAL A 109 7.68 9.58 15.61
N GLY A 110 8.42 10.08 14.61
CA GLY A 110 9.37 11.16 14.83
C GLY A 110 8.67 12.50 15.02
N GLU A 111 9.01 13.20 16.09
CA GLU A 111 8.76 14.63 16.22
C GLU A 111 9.97 15.35 15.59
N THR A 112 9.80 15.76 14.33
CA THR A 112 10.66 16.66 13.52
C THR A 112 11.98 17.13 14.16
N ASP A 113 13.08 16.43 13.89
CA ASP A 113 14.32 16.99 13.32
C ASP A 113 15.36 15.86 13.08
N GLN A 114 15.63 15.57 11.81
CA GLN A 114 16.58 14.58 11.25
C GLN A 114 16.19 13.09 11.28
N ALA A 115 16.39 12.43 10.12
CA ALA A 115 16.32 11.00 9.71
C ALA A 115 15.12 10.13 10.18
N VAL A 116 14.58 10.40 11.35
CA VAL A 116 13.36 9.86 11.95
C VAL A 116 12.13 10.69 11.56
N GLU A 117 12.22 11.60 10.59
CA GLU A 117 11.08 12.44 10.13
C GLU A 117 9.80 11.63 9.78
N GLN A 118 9.93 10.33 9.48
CA GLN A 118 8.81 9.43 9.18
C GLN A 118 8.53 8.39 10.28
N GLY A 119 9.29 8.45 11.38
CA GLY A 119 9.36 7.43 12.42
C GLY A 119 10.26 6.24 12.05
N TYR A 120 10.43 5.33 12.99
CA TYR A 120 11.07 4.03 12.78
C TYR A 120 10.27 2.95 13.48
N TYR A 121 10.47 1.69 13.10
CA TYR A 121 9.81 0.57 13.75
C TYR A 121 10.71 -0.65 13.89
N PHE A 122 10.34 -1.46 14.87
CA PHE A 122 10.93 -2.75 15.15
C PHE A 122 9.85 -3.83 15.09
N ASP A 123 10.24 -4.99 14.60
CA ASP A 123 9.41 -6.19 14.61
C ASP A 123 9.85 -7.05 15.79
N LEU A 124 8.89 -7.44 16.63
CA LEU A 124 9.06 -8.27 17.82
C LEU A 124 8.43 -9.63 17.58
N ASP A 125 9.26 -10.65 17.60
CA ASP A 125 8.87 -12.02 17.33
C ASP A 125 9.17 -12.94 18.51
N VAL A 126 8.26 -13.86 18.78
CA VAL A 126 8.54 -14.97 19.70
C VAL A 126 9.42 -15.98 19.01
N VAL A 127 10.53 -16.35 19.65
CA VAL A 127 11.50 -17.30 19.14
C VAL A 127 11.74 -18.42 20.13
N THR A 128 12.32 -19.52 19.65
CA THR A 128 12.82 -20.59 20.51
C THR A 128 13.92 -20.06 21.43
N ALA A 129 13.98 -20.59 22.65
CA ALA A 129 15.01 -20.27 23.61
C ALA A 129 16.42 -20.40 23.03
N ARG A 130 17.30 -19.47 23.41
CA ARG A 130 18.65 -19.33 22.86
C ARG A 130 19.63 -18.96 23.95
N GLU A 131 20.77 -19.63 24.01
CA GLU A 131 21.84 -19.24 24.94
C GLU A 131 22.51 -17.94 24.46
N PRO A 132 22.74 -16.96 25.36
CA PRO A 132 23.49 -15.76 25.01
C PRO A 132 24.89 -16.08 24.48
N GLY A 133 25.29 -15.43 23.38
CA GLY A 133 26.63 -15.56 22.82
C GLY A 133 27.66 -14.68 23.53
N ASP A 134 28.94 -14.95 23.33
CA ASP A 134 30.04 -14.16 23.92
C ASP A 134 30.07 -12.70 23.42
N ASP A 135 29.51 -12.44 22.25
CA ASP A 135 29.43 -11.12 21.59
C ASP A 135 28.14 -10.37 21.91
N TRP A 136 27.27 -10.94 22.76
CA TRP A 136 26.01 -10.32 23.16
C TRP A 136 26.25 -9.34 24.29
N ILE A 137 25.75 -8.12 24.13
CA ILE A 137 25.94 -7.03 25.09
C ILE A 137 24.72 -7.00 26.03
N PRO A 138 24.88 -7.30 27.33
CA PRO A 138 23.76 -7.27 28.27
C PRO A 138 23.07 -5.91 28.32
N THR A 139 21.75 -5.92 28.45
CA THR A 139 20.94 -4.73 28.66
C THR A 139 19.77 -5.04 29.59
N GLU A 140 19.06 -4.00 30.03
CA GLU A 140 17.93 -4.15 30.95
C GLU A 140 16.64 -3.78 30.23
N VAL A 141 15.69 -4.71 30.23
CA VAL A 141 14.29 -4.47 29.82
C VAL A 141 13.43 -4.74 31.04
N ALA A 142 12.51 -3.82 31.35
CA ALA A 142 11.69 -3.93 32.56
C ALA A 142 10.87 -5.23 32.57
N GLY A 143 10.95 -5.98 33.68
CA GLY A 143 10.22 -7.25 33.87
C GLY A 143 10.75 -8.44 33.06
N ALA A 144 11.79 -8.26 32.24
CA ALA A 144 12.47 -9.38 31.58
C ALA A 144 13.40 -10.11 32.56
N THR A 145 13.55 -11.41 32.38
CA THR A 145 14.54 -12.24 33.11
C THR A 145 15.96 -11.94 32.65
N GLY A 146 16.13 -11.63 31.35
CA GLY A 146 17.38 -11.18 30.76
C GLY A 146 17.15 -10.49 29.42
N ALA A 147 18.04 -9.59 29.03
CA ALA A 147 17.99 -8.97 27.71
C ALA A 147 19.41 -8.67 27.19
N TRP A 148 19.58 -8.74 25.87
CA TRP A 148 20.88 -8.58 25.24
C TRP A 148 20.76 -7.94 23.86
N PHE A 149 21.66 -7.00 23.57
CA PHE A 149 21.89 -6.51 22.21
C PHE A 149 22.90 -7.41 21.47
N VAL A 150 22.71 -7.53 20.16
CA VAL A 150 23.65 -8.22 19.26
C VAL A 150 24.31 -7.22 18.32
N GLY A 151 25.64 -7.18 18.32
CA GLY A 151 26.44 -6.27 17.51
C GLY A 151 26.58 -4.85 18.10
N ASP A 152 27.46 -4.06 17.50
CA ASP A 152 27.66 -2.65 17.82
C ASP A 152 27.86 -1.81 16.54
N PRO A 153 26.91 -0.95 16.13
CA PRO A 153 25.63 -0.67 16.79
C PRO A 153 24.70 -1.90 16.81
N PRO A 154 23.70 -1.95 17.73
CA PRO A 154 22.84 -3.12 17.84
C PRO A 154 22.10 -3.42 16.53
N THR A 155 22.01 -4.71 16.19
CA THR A 155 21.32 -5.22 15.00
C THR A 155 20.12 -6.09 15.34
N ALA A 156 20.07 -6.59 16.57
CA ALA A 156 18.94 -7.27 17.16
C ALA A 156 18.98 -7.07 18.69
N MET A 157 17.84 -7.27 19.34
CA MET A 157 17.76 -7.41 20.79
C MET A 157 17.02 -8.70 21.13
N TYR A 158 17.63 -9.58 21.92
CA TYR A 158 16.99 -10.77 22.45
C TYR A 158 16.52 -10.50 23.88
N ILE A 159 15.31 -10.94 24.20
CA ILE A 159 14.71 -10.74 25.52
C ILE A 159 14.19 -12.09 26.02
N GLU A 160 14.66 -12.51 27.18
CA GLU A 160 14.18 -13.67 27.91
C GLU A 160 13.13 -13.22 28.93
N GLN A 161 11.98 -13.89 28.92
CA GLN A 161 10.88 -13.67 29.85
C GLN A 161 10.28 -15.02 30.25
N GLY A 162 10.68 -15.52 31.43
CA GLY A 162 10.27 -16.85 31.88
C GLY A 162 10.65 -17.92 30.87
N ASP A 163 9.68 -18.72 30.43
CA ASP A 163 9.89 -19.79 29.43
C ASP A 163 9.89 -19.32 27.98
N ARG A 164 9.82 -18.00 27.73
CA ARG A 164 9.70 -17.43 26.38
C ARG A 164 10.88 -16.54 26.03
N TRP A 165 11.26 -16.59 24.76
CA TRP A 165 12.24 -15.69 24.18
C TRP A 165 11.61 -14.84 23.09
N TRP A 166 12.03 -13.58 23.05
CA TRP A 166 11.66 -12.62 22.04
C TRP A 166 12.91 -12.16 21.28
N VAL A 167 12.75 -11.89 19.99
CA VAL A 167 13.74 -11.15 19.21
C VAL A 167 13.08 -9.89 18.68
N ALA A 168 13.70 -8.75 18.95
CA ALA A 168 13.41 -7.51 18.27
C ALA A 168 14.38 -7.35 17.10
N SER A 169 13.85 -7.05 15.92
CA SER A 169 14.60 -6.81 14.69
C SER A 169 14.22 -5.44 14.11
N PRO A 170 15.17 -4.72 13.49
CA PRO A 170 14.90 -3.41 12.92
C PRO A 170 14.09 -3.58 11.63
N GLY A 171 12.92 -2.98 11.58
CA GLY A 171 12.10 -2.95 10.37
C GLY A 171 12.36 -1.72 9.49
N THR A 172 13.04 -0.71 10.04
CA THR A 172 13.43 0.51 9.32
C THR A 172 14.96 0.56 9.12
N PRO A 173 15.50 0.18 7.95
CA PRO A 173 16.94 0.20 7.72
C PRO A 173 17.60 1.58 7.86
N ALA A 174 16.82 2.65 7.71
CA ALA A 174 17.31 4.03 7.77
C ALA A 174 17.87 4.43 9.15
N ILE A 175 17.54 3.70 10.23
CA ILE A 175 18.12 3.97 11.56
C ILE A 175 19.64 3.74 11.59
N TYR A 176 20.20 3.01 10.61
CA TYR A 176 21.63 2.74 10.47
C TYR A 176 22.36 3.74 9.57
N GLY A 177 21.77 4.92 9.31
CA GLY A 177 22.47 6.02 8.65
C GLY A 177 23.70 6.50 9.43
N ASP A 178 23.65 6.40 10.77
CA ASP A 178 24.76 6.61 11.68
C ASP A 178 24.59 5.79 12.97
N ASP A 179 25.71 5.47 13.63
CA ASP A 179 25.72 4.60 14.81
C ASP A 179 25.00 5.20 16.02
N ALA A 180 24.99 6.53 16.16
CA ALA A 180 24.37 7.18 17.31
C ALA A 180 22.85 7.11 17.22
N THR A 181 22.29 7.39 16.04
CA THR A 181 20.87 7.21 15.73
C THR A 181 20.43 5.76 15.92
N ALA A 182 21.20 4.80 15.42
CA ALA A 182 20.90 3.38 15.60
C ALA A 182 20.82 3.03 17.10
N ARG A 183 21.85 3.36 17.88
CA ARG A 183 21.85 3.11 19.34
C ARG A 183 20.66 3.77 20.04
N GLN A 184 20.38 5.03 19.70
CA GLN A 184 19.25 5.75 20.29
C GLN A 184 17.92 5.05 20.00
N ALA A 185 17.68 4.62 18.77
CA ALA A 185 16.46 3.90 18.40
C ALA A 185 16.29 2.60 19.18
N TRP A 186 17.37 1.84 19.38
CA TRP A 186 17.34 0.62 20.20
C TRP A 186 17.08 0.90 21.69
N TYR A 187 17.64 1.98 22.24
CA TYR A 187 17.35 2.37 23.62
C TYR A 187 15.93 2.89 23.79
N HIS A 188 15.36 3.58 22.80
CA HIS A 188 13.96 3.96 22.80
C HIS A 188 13.07 2.71 22.82
N LEU A 189 13.33 1.73 21.95
CA LEU A 189 12.62 0.46 21.99
C LEU A 189 12.72 -0.20 23.37
N ARG A 190 13.94 -0.38 23.88
CA ARG A 190 14.21 -1.00 25.18
C ARG A 190 13.39 -0.37 26.30
N ASN A 191 13.35 0.97 26.34
CA ASN A 191 12.64 1.71 27.39
C ASN A 191 11.11 1.66 27.23
N ALA A 192 10.61 1.43 26.01
CA ALA A 192 9.18 1.34 25.74
C ALA A 192 8.58 -0.03 26.09
N LEU A 193 9.40 -1.07 26.25
CA LEU A 193 8.93 -2.43 26.55
C LEU A 193 8.93 -2.70 28.06
N THR A 194 7.83 -3.26 28.56
CA THR A 194 7.72 -3.77 29.92
C THR A 194 7.04 -5.12 29.90
N PHE A 195 7.68 -6.14 30.46
CA PHE A 195 7.11 -7.47 30.60
C PHE A 195 6.48 -7.63 31.99
N ALA A 196 5.40 -8.40 32.06
CA ALA A 196 4.87 -8.90 33.31
C ALA A 196 5.87 -9.91 33.90
N ASP A 197 6.03 -9.87 35.22
CA ASP A 197 6.87 -10.82 35.94
C ASP A 197 6.53 -12.26 35.53
N ALA A 198 7.56 -13.06 35.27
CA ALA A 198 7.40 -14.48 35.03
C ALA A 198 6.80 -15.12 36.29
N ALA A 199 5.57 -15.64 36.17
CA ALA A 199 4.85 -16.31 37.25
C ALA A 199 5.48 -17.67 37.61
#